data_AF-A0A2V8T6L2-F1
#
_entry.id   AF-A0A2V8T6L2-F1
#
_cell.length_a   1.000
_cell.length_b   1.000
_cell.length_c   1.000
_cell.angle_alpha   90.00
_cell.angle_beta   90.00
_cell.angle_gamma   90.00
#
_symmetry.space_group_name_H-M   'P 1'
#
loop_
_entity.id
_entity.type
_entity.pdbx_description
1 polymer ?
#
loop_
_entity_poly.entity_id
_entity_poly.type
_entity_poly.pdbx_seq_one_letter_code
_entity_poly.pdbx_strand_id
1 'polypeptide(L)' 'VGENATVEMKCGKRTYPAVKTDKSGSYHVVVEETGKCTLTVSWNKQSASLDLASYDDAVQADLVLEVKDGKLTVRRK' A
#
# COMPACT_ATOMS: atom_id res chain seq x y z
N VAL A 1 -11.16 5.59 3.74
CA VAL A 1 -10.74 5.77 2.33
C VAL A 1 -11.73 5.18 1.33
N GLY A 2 -12.41 4.07 1.65
CA GLY A 2 -13.36 3.43 0.72
C GLY A 2 -12.68 3.06 -0.58
N GLU A 3 -13.42 3.00 -1.69
CA GLU A 3 -12.88 2.63 -3.00
C GLU A 3 -12.04 3.72 -3.69
N ASN A 4 -11.66 4.80 -3.00
CA ASN A 4 -11.03 5.96 -3.64
C ASN A 4 -9.49 5.97 -3.54
N ALA A 5 -8.88 4.91 -3.00
CA ALA A 5 -7.43 4.78 -2.91
C ALA A 5 -6.90 3.74 -3.90
N THR A 6 -5.71 3.98 -4.46
CA THR A 6 -4.93 2.97 -5.18
C THR A 6 -3.68 2.61 -4.40
N VAL A 7 -3.30 1.35 -4.48
CA VAL A 7 -2.14 0.78 -3.79
C VAL A 7 -1.23 0.17 -4.84
N GLU A 8 0.03 0.61 -4.86
CA GLU A 8 1.08 0.01 -5.68
C GLU A 8 2.17 -0.57 -4.79
N MET A 9 2.87 -1.57 -5.30
CA MET A 9 4.02 -2.17 -4.62
C MET A 9 5.24 -2.17 -5.52
N LYS A 10 6.40 -1.95 -4.91
CA LYS A 10 7.70 -2.14 -5.53
C LYS A 10 8.54 -3.05 -4.66
N CYS A 11 8.99 -4.18 -5.18
CA CYS A 11 9.85 -5.13 -4.48
C CYS A 11 11.15 -5.28 -5.26
N GLY A 12 12.28 -4.92 -4.65
CA GLY A 12 13.57 -4.86 -5.36
C GLY A 12 13.52 -3.97 -6.61
N LYS A 13 13.64 -4.59 -7.79
CA LYS A 13 13.60 -3.91 -9.10
C LYS A 13 12.24 -3.96 -9.79
N ARG A 14 11.29 -4.75 -9.29
CA ARG A 14 9.99 -4.92 -9.92
C ARG A 14 8.96 -3.98 -9.33
N THR A 15 8.14 -3.42 -10.21
CA THR A 15 6.97 -2.62 -9.85
C THR A 15 5.73 -3.40 -10.24
N TYR A 16 4.79 -3.50 -9.32
CA TYR A 16 3.51 -4.14 -9.51
C TYR A 16 2.44 -3.09 -9.88
N PRO A 17 1.45 -3.44 -10.72
CA PRO A 17 0.37 -2.53 -11.08
C PRO A 17 -0.38 -2.00 -9.86
N ALA A 18 -0.84 -0.76 -9.94
CA ALA A 18 -1.68 -0.18 -8.90
C ALA A 18 -3.04 -0.92 -8.84
N VAL A 19 -3.44 -1.32 -7.64
CA VAL A 19 -4.71 -1.97 -7.34
C VAL A 19 -5.63 -0.99 -6.63
N LYS A 20 -6.89 -0.89 -7.07
CA LYS A 20 -7.90 -0.06 -6.42
C LYS A 20 -8.39 -0.76 -5.15
N THR A 21 -8.54 0.00 -4.08
CA THR A 21 -9.21 -0.47 -2.85
C THR A 21 -10.68 -0.78 -3.11
N ASP A 22 -11.23 -1.74 -2.37
CA ASP A 22 -12.66 -2.05 -2.41
C ASP A 22 -13.51 -1.05 -1.60
N LYS A 23 -14.82 -1.28 -1.52
CA LYS A 23 -15.76 -0.41 -0.79
C LYS A 23 -15.41 -0.25 0.71
N SER A 24 -14.79 -1.26 1.31
CA SER A 24 -14.33 -1.24 2.70
C SER A 24 -12.95 -0.58 2.87
N GLY A 25 -12.24 -0.30 1.78
CA GLY A 25 -10.86 0.15 1.80
C GLY A 25 -9.84 -0.99 1.83
N SER A 26 -10.29 -2.24 1.68
CA SER A 26 -9.41 -3.41 1.62
C SER A 26 -8.75 -3.53 0.25
N TYR A 27 -7.60 -4.17 0.20
CA TYR A 27 -6.85 -4.43 -1.03
C TYR A 27 -6.10 -5.75 -0.91
N HIS A 28 -5.77 -6.35 -2.05
CA HIS A 28 -4.95 -7.55 -2.13
C HIS A 28 -3.94 -7.38 -3.26
N VAL A 29 -2.66 -7.58 -2.93
CA VAL A 29 -1.56 -7.50 -3.90
C VAL A 29 -0.76 -8.79 -3.78
N VAL A 30 -0.56 -9.44 -4.94
CA VAL A 30 0.30 -10.62 -5.05
C VAL A 30 1.64 -10.17 -5.60
N VAL A 31 2.71 -10.46 -4.88
CA VAL A 31 4.08 -10.20 -5.29
C VAL A 31 4.84 -11.52 -5.39
N GLU A 32 5.67 -11.64 -6.42
CA GLU A 32 6.53 -12.79 -6.70
C GLU A 32 7.87 -12.69 -5.95
N GLU A 33 8.36 -11.49 -5.65
CA GLU A 33 9.61 -11.34 -4.89
C GLU A 33 9.38 -11.35 -3.38
N THR A 34 10.22 -12.08 -2.65
CA THR A 34 10.32 -12.01 -1.18
C THR A 34 11.35 -10.96 -0.73
N GLY A 35 11.17 -10.44 0.48
CA GLY A 35 12.07 -9.45 1.08
C GLY A 35 11.50 -8.03 1.08
N LYS A 36 12.38 -7.02 1.02
CA LYS A 36 11.97 -5.62 1.19
C LYS A 36 11.14 -5.11 0.02
N CYS A 37 9.98 -4.56 0.34
CA CYS A 37 9.10 -3.88 -0.59
C CYS A 37 8.73 -2.50 -0.07
N THR A 38 8.45 -1.57 -0.97
CA THR A 38 7.81 -0.30 -0.64
C THR A 38 6.38 -0.34 -1.17
N LEU A 39 5.42 -0.07 -0.28
CA LEU A 39 4.02 0.13 -0.64
C LEU A 39 3.75 1.63 -0.73
N THR A 40 3.12 2.07 -1.81
CA THR A 40 2.66 3.45 -1.98
C THR A 40 1.15 3.44 -2.09
N VAL A 41 0.49 4.26 -1.25
CA VAL A 41 -0.95 4.50 -1.34
C VAL A 41 -1.18 5.88 -1.91
N SER A 42 -1.99 5.96 -2.96
CA SER A 42 -2.45 7.23 -3.54
C SER A 42 -3.91 7.44 -3.22
N TRP A 43 -4.23 8.60 -2.62
CA TRP A 43 -5.58 9.00 -2.25
C TRP A 43 -5.71 10.52 -2.32
N ASN A 44 -6.81 11.01 -2.90
CA ASN A 44 -7.10 12.44 -3.02
C ASN A 44 -5.95 13.26 -3.65
N LYS A 45 -5.37 12.76 -4.76
CA LYS A 45 -4.22 13.35 -5.49
C LYS A 45 -2.93 13.47 -4.66
N GLN A 46 -2.86 12.84 -3.50
CA GLN A 46 -1.66 12.74 -2.68
C GLN A 46 -1.22 11.28 -2.60
N SER A 47 0.06 11.07 -2.30
CA SER A 47 0.62 9.73 -2.10
C SER A 47 1.47 9.69 -0.84
N ALA A 48 1.46 8.53 -0.19
CA ALA A 48 2.30 8.23 0.96
C ALA A 48 2.84 6.80 0.83
N SER A 49 4.09 6.60 1.26
CA SER A 49 4.77 5.31 1.14
C SER A 49 5.23 4.78 2.48
N LEU A 50 5.30 3.45 2.59
CA LEU A 50 5.74 2.71 3.76
C LEU A 50 6.52 1.47 3.29
N ASP A 51 7.63 1.19 3.99
CA ASP A 51 8.39 -0.04 3.76
C ASP A 51 7.73 -1.22 4.45
N LEU A 52 7.63 -2.32 3.71
CA LEU A 52 7.08 -3.60 4.11
C LEU A 52 8.04 -4.73 3.74
N ALA A 53 7.70 -5.94 4.16
CA ALA A 53 8.38 -7.15 3.70
C ALA A 53 7.35 -8.11 3.12
N SER A 54 7.69 -8.74 2.00
CA SER A 54 6.98 -9.88 1.42
C SER A 54 7.64 -11.18 1.86
N TYR A 55 6.84 -12.23 1.95
CA TYR A 55 7.22 -13.56 2.42
C TYR A 55 6.64 -14.61 1.46
N ASP A 56 7.11 -15.85 1.58
CA ASP A 56 6.56 -16.98 0.80
C ASP A 56 5.09 -17.24 1.14
N ASP A 57 4.71 -16.99 2.41
CA ASP A 57 3.33 -17.08 2.88
C ASP A 57 2.60 -15.73 2.80
N ALA A 58 1.28 -15.79 2.61
CA ALA A 58 0.43 -14.61 2.62
C ALA A 58 0.45 -13.93 4.01
N VAL A 59 0.65 -12.62 4.01
CA VAL A 59 0.61 -11.78 5.21
C VAL A 59 -0.44 -10.69 5.09
N GLN A 60 -1.10 -10.38 6.20
CA GLN A 60 -2.00 -9.25 6.31
C GLN A 60 -1.32 -8.12 7.09
N ALA A 61 -1.43 -6.90 6.57
CA ALA A 61 -0.97 -5.70 7.25
C ALA A 61 -2.12 -4.69 7.32
N ASP A 62 -2.45 -4.25 8.54
CA ASP A 62 -3.40 -3.17 8.74
C ASP A 62 -2.69 -1.83 8.61
N LEU A 63 -3.17 -0.99 7.70
CA LEU A 63 -2.63 0.34 7.45
C LEU A 63 -3.56 1.44 7.93
N VAL A 64 -2.98 2.46 8.54
CA VAL A 64 -3.67 3.71 8.89
C VAL A 64 -3.22 4.78 7.92
N LEU A 65 -4.18 5.35 7.19
CA LEU A 65 -3.99 6.54 6.37
C LEU A 65 -4.50 7.76 7.13
N GLU A 66 -3.67 8.78 7.23
CA GLU A 66 -3.99 10.01 7.94
C GLU A 66 -3.48 11.23 7.16
N VAL A 67 -4.29 12.29 7.06
CA VAL A 67 -3.82 13.59 6.57
C VAL A 67 -3.38 14.39 7.78
N LYS A 68 -2.07 14.60 7.90
CA LYS A 68 -1.46 15.39 8.97
C LYS A 68 -0.78 16.62 8.35
N ASP A 69 -1.09 17.80 8.86
CA ASP A 69 -0.56 19.07 8.36
C ASP A 69 -0.75 19.25 6.84
N GLY A 70 -1.90 18.79 6.32
CA GLY A 70 -2.25 18.84 4.89
C GLY A 70 -1.56 17.79 4.01
N LYS A 71 -0.74 16.91 4.58
CA LYS A 71 -0.01 15.85 3.88
C LYS A 71 -0.53 14.46 4.24
N LEU A 72 -0.75 13.64 3.24
CA LEU A 72 -1.09 12.23 3.41
C LEU A 72 0.11 11.48 4.01
N THR A 73 -0.18 10.70 5.04
CA THR A 73 0.77 9.81 5.71
C THR A 73 0.17 8.41 5.78
N VAL A 74 1.03 7.41 5.81
CA VAL A 74 0.65 6.00 5.96
C VAL A 74 1.57 5.36 6.99
N ARG A 75 0.99 4.53 7.85
CA ARG A 75 1.72 3.73 8.84
C ARG A 75 1.03 2.39 9.07
N ARG A 76 1.75 1.43 9.63
CA ARG A 76 1.13 0.22 10.19
C ARG A 76 0.30 0.62 11.43
N LYS A 77 -0.80 -0.08 11.64
CA LYS A 77 -1.63 0.07 12.84
C LYS A 77 -0.88 -0.36 14.09
#